data_AF-A0AAE0WGF1-F1
#
_entry.id   AF-A0AAE0WGF1-F1
#
_cell.length_a   1.000
_cell.length_b   1.000
_cell.length_c   1.000
_cell.angle_alpha   90.00
_cell.angle_beta   90.00
_cell.angle_gamma   90.00
#
_symmetry.space_group_name_H-M   'P 1'
#
loop_
_entity.id
_entity.type
_entity.pdbx_description
1 polymer ?
#
loop_
_entity_poly.entity_id
_entity_poly.type
_entity_poly.pdbx_seq_one_letter_code
_entity_poly.pdbx_strand_id
1 'polypeptide(L)'
;MYLHLKTAGYYGENFPETFSEFVPLFIDEKNYLGQYWYYYVTEVEKFCKENLDYPILNLKYEEIKKNQHKEINRLAEFLEIDASASLVADIINKCDISNLKTVRGDTKDGGKPFMYRKGTVSDWKNWLTVAENEAFDKVYQEKMAESDLKFEY
;
A
#
# COMPACT_ATOMS: atom_id res chain seq x y z
N MET A 1 -0.80 0.40 -7.81
CA MET A 1 0.00 1.50 -8.38
C MET A 1 -0.19 1.62 -9.89
N TYR A 2 0.27 0.66 -10.71
CA TYR A 2 0.15 0.71 -12.19
C TYR A 2 -1.22 1.17 -12.72
N LEU A 3 -2.31 0.47 -12.36
CA LEU A 3 -3.65 0.82 -12.85
C LEU A 3 -4.12 2.21 -12.41
N HIS A 4 -3.74 2.67 -11.21
CA HIS A 4 -4.06 4.01 -10.73
C HIS A 4 -3.33 5.07 -11.53
N LEU A 5 -2.02 4.88 -11.75
CA LEU A 5 -1.20 5.80 -12.54
C LEU A 5 -1.68 5.86 -13.99
N LYS A 6 -2.01 4.71 -14.58
CA LYS A 6 -2.59 4.61 -15.94
C LYS A 6 -3.94 5.34 -16.02
N THR A 7 -4.84 5.08 -15.07
CA THR A 7 -6.19 5.68 -15.09
C THR A 7 -6.17 7.18 -14.82
N ALA A 8 -5.27 7.66 -13.96
CA ALA A 8 -5.14 9.07 -13.64
C ALA A 8 -4.39 9.88 -14.71
N GLY A 9 -3.70 9.23 -15.65
CA GLY A 9 -3.01 9.90 -16.76
C GLY A 9 -1.77 10.71 -16.36
N TYR A 10 -1.23 10.49 -15.15
CA TYR A 10 -0.14 11.31 -14.58
C TYR A 10 1.13 11.38 -15.44
N TYR A 11 1.38 10.39 -16.30
CA TYR A 11 2.61 10.25 -17.08
C TYR A 11 2.40 10.40 -18.59
N GLY A 12 1.19 10.77 -19.03
CA GLY A 12 0.87 10.98 -20.45
C GLY A 12 1.12 9.75 -21.34
N GLU A 13 1.37 10.00 -22.62
CA GLU A 13 1.56 8.97 -23.67
C GLU A 13 2.80 8.08 -23.47
N ASN A 14 3.73 8.46 -22.59
CA ASN A 14 4.95 7.70 -22.31
C ASN A 14 4.78 6.69 -21.16
N PHE A 15 3.58 6.53 -20.61
CA PHE A 15 3.32 5.55 -19.56
C PHE A 15 3.18 4.14 -20.16
N PRO A 16 3.69 3.09 -19.49
CA PRO A 16 3.53 1.71 -19.93
C PRO A 16 2.07 1.35 -20.26
N GLU A 17 1.89 0.72 -21.42
CA GLU A 17 0.58 0.26 -21.87
C GLU A 17 0.19 -1.08 -21.25
N THR A 18 1.18 -1.88 -20.89
CA THR A 18 0.99 -3.15 -20.19
C THR A 18 1.62 -3.15 -18.81
N PHE A 19 1.12 -4.02 -17.93
CA PHE A 19 1.74 -4.20 -16.61
C PHE A 19 3.17 -4.74 -16.74
N SER A 20 3.42 -5.63 -17.71
CA SER A 20 4.76 -6.16 -17.97
C SER A 20 5.76 -5.10 -18.42
N GLU A 21 5.34 -4.10 -19.19
CA GLU A 21 6.20 -2.93 -19.51
C GLU A 21 6.46 -2.05 -18.27
N PHE A 22 5.54 -2.04 -17.31
CA PHE A 22 5.69 -1.27 -16.07
C PHE A 22 6.67 -1.91 -15.08
N VAL A 23 6.72 -3.23 -15.00
CA VAL A 23 7.54 -3.95 -14.01
C VAL A 23 9.02 -3.55 -14.08
N PRO A 24 9.70 -3.54 -15.25
CA PRO A 24 11.09 -3.11 -15.36
C PRO A 24 11.33 -1.69 -14.83
N LEU A 25 10.38 -0.77 -15.04
CA LEU A 25 10.49 0.60 -14.53
C LEU A 25 10.32 0.66 -13.02
N PHE A 26 9.53 -0.25 -12.44
CA PHE A 26 9.31 -0.30 -11.00
C PHE A 26 10.45 -0.97 -10.23
N ILE A 27 11.23 -1.84 -10.89
CA ILE A 27 12.41 -2.48 -10.27
C ILE A 27 13.70 -1.72 -10.54
N ASP A 28 13.74 -0.87 -11.58
CA ASP A 28 14.92 -0.08 -11.92
C ASP A 28 15.15 1.02 -10.88
N GLU A 29 16.26 0.92 -10.17
CA GLU A 29 16.72 1.91 -9.19
C GLU A 29 17.03 3.28 -9.80
N LYS A 30 17.18 3.39 -11.12
CA LYS A 30 17.38 4.68 -11.81
C LYS A 30 16.05 5.33 -12.17
N ASN A 31 14.96 4.59 -12.11
CA ASN A 31 13.64 5.12 -12.37
C ASN A 31 13.06 5.73 -11.09
N TYR A 32 12.49 6.93 -11.23
CA TYR A 32 11.77 7.61 -10.16
C TYR A 32 10.82 6.64 -9.44
N LEU A 33 9.96 5.92 -10.17
CA LEU A 33 8.97 5.01 -9.60
C LEU A 33 9.58 3.85 -8.80
N GLY A 34 10.74 3.36 -9.22
CA GLY A 34 11.44 2.26 -8.55
C GLY A 34 12.17 2.68 -7.28
N GLN A 35 12.72 3.91 -7.25
CA GLN A 35 13.42 4.42 -6.07
C GLN A 35 12.52 4.58 -4.84
N TYR A 36 11.29 5.04 -5.02
CA TYR A 36 10.47 5.47 -3.88
C TYR A 36 10.13 4.36 -2.91
N TRP A 37 9.85 3.15 -3.37
CA TRP A 37 9.21 2.17 -2.49
C TRP A 37 10.19 1.64 -1.43
N TYR A 38 11.43 1.29 -1.79
CA TYR A 38 12.41 0.80 -0.81
C TYR A 38 13.04 1.97 -0.04
N TYR A 39 13.38 3.08 -0.72
CA TYR A 39 13.96 4.26 -0.08
C TYR A 39 13.03 4.80 1.02
N TYR A 40 11.74 4.92 0.72
CA TYR A 40 10.78 5.40 1.71
C TYR A 40 10.72 4.49 2.95
N VAL A 41 10.70 3.17 2.74
CA VAL A 41 10.66 2.22 3.87
C VAL A 41 11.95 2.31 4.69
N THR A 42 13.12 2.27 4.05
CA THR A 42 14.40 2.30 4.76
C THR A 42 14.61 3.61 5.50
N GLU A 43 14.21 4.75 4.93
CA GLU A 43 14.33 6.05 5.59
C GLU A 43 13.35 6.18 6.77
N VAL A 44 12.12 5.67 6.65
CA VAL A 44 11.18 5.64 7.78
C VAL A 44 11.69 4.73 8.89
N GLU A 45 12.21 3.54 8.57
CA GLU A 45 12.80 2.64 9.55
C GLU A 45 14.01 3.25 10.25
N LYS A 46 14.90 3.89 9.48
CA LYS A 46 16.04 4.64 10.03
C LYS A 46 15.58 5.74 10.98
N PHE A 47 14.61 6.57 10.54
CA PHE A 47 14.06 7.61 11.38
C PHE A 47 13.49 7.04 12.68
N CYS A 48 12.73 5.94 12.63
CA CYS A 48 12.22 5.27 13.83
C CYS A 48 13.34 4.79 14.76
N LYS A 49 14.42 4.21 14.22
CA LYS A 49 15.57 3.72 14.99
C LYS A 49 16.35 4.85 15.65
N GLU A 50 16.47 6.00 15.00
CA GLU A 50 17.18 7.18 15.49
C GLU A 50 16.34 8.03 16.47
N ASN A 51 15.01 7.88 16.46
CA ASN A 51 14.07 8.72 17.20
C ASN A 51 13.17 7.90 18.12
N LEU A 52 13.78 7.11 19.03
CA LEU A 52 13.06 6.20 19.93
C LEU A 52 12.07 6.91 20.87
N ASP A 53 12.28 8.19 21.15
CA ASP A 53 11.42 9.01 22.01
C ASP A 53 10.20 9.58 21.29
N TYR A 54 10.15 9.48 19.96
CA TYR A 54 9.00 9.96 19.19
C TYR A 54 7.91 8.88 19.15
N PRO A 55 6.64 9.23 19.44
CA PRO A 55 5.55 8.29 19.31
C PRO A 55 5.27 8.06 17.82
N ILE A 56 5.73 6.92 17.29
CA ILE A 56 5.52 6.52 15.90
C ILE A 56 4.78 5.19 15.86
N LEU A 57 3.62 5.16 15.19
CA LEU A 57 2.85 3.95 14.95
C LEU A 57 3.04 3.45 13.51
N ASN A 58 3.77 2.36 13.36
CA ASN A 58 3.88 1.65 12.09
C ASN A 58 2.73 0.64 11.94
N LEU A 59 1.93 0.81 10.89
CA LEU A 59 0.85 -0.09 10.49
C LEU A 59 1.18 -0.73 9.14
N LYS A 60 0.91 -2.04 9.02
CA LYS A 60 1.07 -2.79 7.78
C LYS A 60 -0.29 -3.08 7.16
N TYR A 61 -0.41 -2.93 5.84
CA TYR A 61 -1.67 -3.15 5.14
C TYR A 61 -2.20 -4.58 5.37
N GLU A 62 -1.32 -5.56 5.34
CA GLU A 62 -1.66 -6.98 5.45
C GLU A 62 -2.11 -7.35 6.87
N GLU A 63 -1.48 -6.79 7.91
CA GLU A 63 -1.91 -6.97 9.31
C GLU A 63 -3.29 -6.33 9.55
N ILE A 64 -3.57 -5.17 8.97
CA ILE A 64 -4.90 -4.55 9.01
C ILE A 64 -5.92 -5.47 8.34
N LYS A 65 -5.61 -6.04 7.17
CA LYS A 65 -6.51 -6.95 6.46
C LYS A 65 -6.73 -8.27 7.21
N LYS A 66 -5.74 -8.74 7.95
CA LYS A 66 -5.77 -9.98 8.75
C LYS A 66 -6.60 -9.81 10.03
N ASN A 67 -6.46 -8.68 10.72
CA ASN A 67 -7.25 -8.38 11.92
C ASN A 67 -7.48 -6.87 12.09
N GLN A 68 -8.57 -6.38 11.49
CA GLN A 68 -8.94 -4.96 11.54
C GLN A 68 -9.24 -4.48 12.97
N HIS A 69 -9.89 -5.31 13.79
CA HIS A 69 -10.19 -4.95 15.18
C HIS A 69 -8.91 -4.70 15.98
N LYS A 70 -7.91 -5.58 15.86
CA LYS A 70 -6.63 -5.44 16.55
C LYS A 70 -5.93 -4.14 16.13
N GLU A 71 -5.75 -3.92 14.83
CA GLU A 71 -4.98 -2.75 14.36
C GLU A 71 -5.72 -1.43 14.59
N ILE A 72 -7.05 -1.40 14.55
CA ILE A 72 -7.83 -0.20 14.90
C ILE A 72 -7.76 0.10 16.39
N ASN A 73 -7.82 -0.91 17.27
CA ASN A 73 -7.63 -0.70 18.71
C ASN A 73 -6.21 -0.20 19.01
N ARG A 74 -5.19 -0.74 18.34
CA ARG A 74 -3.81 -0.27 18.46
C ARG A 74 -3.65 1.19 18.00
N LEU A 75 -4.36 1.60 16.95
CA LEU A 75 -4.44 3.00 16.53
C LEU A 75 -5.16 3.88 17.55
N ALA A 76 -6.27 3.40 18.12
CA ALA A 76 -7.01 4.13 19.14
C ALA A 76 -6.17 4.35 20.41
N GLU A 77 -5.46 3.31 20.88
CA GLU A 77 -4.52 3.39 21.99
C GLU A 77 -3.41 4.40 21.72
N PHE A 78 -2.81 4.36 20.53
CA PHE A 78 -1.78 5.31 20.10
C PHE A 78 -2.28 6.77 20.07
N LEU A 79 -3.55 6.97 19.71
CA LEU A 79 -4.20 8.29 19.70
C LEU A 79 -4.79 8.68 21.06
N GLU A 80 -4.63 7.85 22.10
CA GLU A 80 -5.22 8.03 23.44
C GLU A 80 -6.76 8.17 23.41
N ILE A 81 -7.41 7.44 22.50
CA ILE A 81 -8.87 7.42 22.35
C ILE A 81 -9.41 6.15 23.00
N ASP A 82 -10.32 6.31 23.98
CA ASP A 82 -11.12 5.21 24.51
C ASP A 82 -12.18 4.78 23.48
N ALA A 83 -11.80 3.83 22.63
CA ALA A 83 -12.66 3.32 21.57
C ALA A 83 -13.49 2.15 22.06
N SER A 84 -14.81 2.35 22.16
CA SER A 84 -15.73 1.26 22.45
C SER A 84 -15.74 0.22 21.32
N ALA A 85 -16.07 -1.04 21.66
CA ALA A 85 -16.20 -2.10 20.66
C ALA A 85 -17.21 -1.76 19.54
N SER A 86 -18.28 -1.01 19.87
CA SER A 86 -19.26 -0.54 18.89
C SER A 86 -18.66 0.50 17.94
N LEU A 87 -17.87 1.44 18.44
CA LEU A 87 -17.20 2.43 17.61
C LEU A 87 -16.21 1.76 16.64
N VAL A 88 -15.43 0.79 17.12
CA VAL A 88 -14.49 0.02 16.29
C VAL A 88 -15.24 -0.72 15.18
N ALA A 89 -16.35 -1.41 15.51
CA ALA A 89 -17.17 -2.10 14.52
C ALA A 89 -17.76 -1.15 13.47
N ASP A 90 -18.23 0.03 13.91
CA ASP A 90 -18.76 1.06 13.02
C ASP A 90 -17.68 1.61 12.06
N ILE A 91 -16.46 1.82 12.55
CA ILE A 91 -15.32 2.25 11.73
C ILE A 91 -15.00 1.18 10.68
N ILE A 92 -14.88 -0.09 11.09
CA ILE A 92 -14.61 -1.20 10.17
C ILE A 92 -15.66 -1.24 9.06
N ASN A 93 -16.94 -1.16 9.43
CA ASN A 93 -18.03 -1.15 8.46
C ASN A 93 -17.93 0.05 7.50
N LYS A 94 -17.80 1.27 8.02
CA LYS A 94 -17.73 2.48 7.18
C LYS A 94 -16.50 2.52 6.27
N CYS A 95 -15.37 1.97 6.72
CA CYS A 95 -14.13 1.89 5.97
C CYS A 95 -14.03 0.65 5.07
N ASP A 96 -15.04 -0.21 5.04
CA ASP A 96 -15.06 -1.32 4.10
C ASP A 96 -15.03 -0.81 2.65
N ILE A 97 -14.26 -1.48 1.80
CA ILE A 97 -14.03 -1.02 0.43
C ILE A 97 -15.32 -1.01 -0.40
N SER A 98 -16.28 -1.90 -0.12
CA SER A 98 -17.58 -1.90 -0.79
C SER A 98 -18.37 -0.64 -0.43
N ASN A 99 -18.41 -0.29 0.85
CA ASN A 99 -19.06 0.93 1.34
C ASN A 99 -18.36 2.19 0.83
N LEU A 100 -17.02 2.23 0.84
CA LEU A 100 -16.25 3.36 0.30
C LEU A 100 -16.50 3.55 -1.20
N LYS A 101 -16.59 2.45 -1.98
CA LYS A 101 -16.97 2.51 -3.39
C LYS A 101 -18.40 3.00 -3.59
N THR A 102 -19.34 2.66 -2.72
CA THR A 102 -20.71 3.19 -2.84
C THR A 102 -20.77 4.67 -2.52
N VAL A 103 -20.12 5.10 -1.43
CA VAL A 103 -20.19 6.50 -0.95
C VAL A 103 -19.36 7.46 -1.80
N ARG A 104 -18.20 7.01 -2.28
CA ARG A 104 -17.23 7.84 -3.02
C ARG A 104 -17.02 7.41 -4.46
N GLY A 105 -17.64 6.30 -4.89
CA GLY A 105 -17.57 5.85 -6.28
C GLY A 105 -18.49 6.63 -7.21
N ASP A 106 -19.58 7.18 -6.66
CA ASP A 106 -20.47 8.14 -7.32
C ASP A 106 -20.04 9.57 -6.99
N THR A 107 -18.87 10.00 -7.45
CA THR A 107 -18.64 11.45 -7.55
C THR A 107 -19.56 11.97 -8.64
N LYS A 108 -20.49 12.85 -8.27
CA LYS A 108 -21.51 13.51 -9.11
C LYS A 108 -20.97 14.25 -10.36
N ASP A 109 -19.65 14.26 -10.55
CA ASP A 109 -18.93 14.98 -11.59
C ASP A 109 -18.41 14.07 -12.74
N GLY A 110 -18.92 12.84 -12.87
CA GLY A 110 -18.61 11.96 -14.01
C GLY A 110 -17.17 11.44 -14.06
N GLY A 111 -16.36 11.67 -13.02
CA GLY A 111 -15.04 11.08 -12.85
C GLY A 111 -15.15 9.60 -12.49
N LYS A 112 -14.46 8.72 -13.24
CA LYS A 112 -14.39 7.30 -12.90
C LYS A 112 -13.73 7.15 -11.52
N PRO A 113 -14.28 6.33 -10.61
CA PRO A 113 -13.70 6.15 -9.29
C PRO A 113 -12.41 5.33 -9.40
N PHE A 114 -11.29 6.01 -9.60
CA PHE A 114 -9.99 5.37 -9.84
C PHE A 114 -9.28 4.98 -8.54
N MET A 115 -9.67 5.55 -7.39
CA MET A 115 -8.97 5.34 -6.12
C MET A 115 -9.23 3.96 -5.49
N TYR A 116 -10.42 3.38 -5.65
CA TYR A 116 -10.80 2.12 -4.99
C TYR A 116 -10.84 0.95 -5.98
N ARG A 117 -9.90 -0.01 -5.87
CA ARG A 117 -9.80 -1.17 -6.76
C ARG A 117 -10.32 -2.47 -6.15
N LYS A 118 -9.45 -3.42 -5.76
CA LYS A 118 -9.87 -4.71 -5.19
C LYS A 118 -9.84 -4.73 -3.65
N GLY A 119 -8.86 -4.07 -3.03
CA GLY A 119 -8.72 -4.06 -1.56
C GLY A 119 -8.36 -5.43 -0.96
N THR A 120 -7.61 -6.23 -1.71
CA THR A 120 -7.21 -7.60 -1.36
C THR A 120 -5.68 -7.71 -1.31
N VAL A 121 -5.19 -8.55 -0.41
CA VAL A 121 -3.76 -8.95 -0.34
C VAL A 121 -3.47 -9.96 -1.46
N SER A 122 -2.20 -10.09 -1.87
CA SER A 122 -1.74 -11.11 -2.83
C SER A 122 -2.25 -10.99 -4.27
N ASP A 123 -2.99 -9.94 -4.65
CA ASP A 123 -3.52 -9.83 -6.02
C ASP A 123 -2.40 -9.70 -7.08
N TRP A 124 -1.18 -9.36 -6.69
CA TRP A 124 0.00 -9.33 -7.58
C TRP A 124 0.25 -10.67 -8.28
N LYS A 125 -0.15 -11.80 -7.67
CA LYS A 125 -0.04 -13.15 -8.24
C LYS A 125 -0.84 -13.33 -9.54
N ASN A 126 -1.84 -12.47 -9.76
CA ASN A 126 -2.65 -12.46 -10.98
C ASN A 126 -2.07 -11.60 -12.10
N TRP A 127 -0.99 -10.85 -11.83
CA TRP A 127 -0.42 -9.86 -12.75
C TRP A 127 1.04 -10.15 -13.10
N LEU A 128 1.84 -10.60 -12.14
CA LEU A 128 3.24 -10.95 -12.38
C LEU A 128 3.35 -12.34 -13.00
N THR A 129 4.12 -12.44 -14.08
CA THR A 129 4.67 -13.71 -14.52
C THR A 129 5.70 -14.23 -13.53
N VAL A 130 6.04 -15.53 -13.61
CA VAL A 130 7.07 -16.14 -12.75
C VAL A 130 8.40 -15.40 -12.87
N ALA A 131 8.84 -15.09 -14.10
CA ALA A 131 10.10 -14.40 -14.35
C ALA A 131 10.11 -12.96 -13.80
N GLU A 132 9.01 -12.22 -13.93
CA GLU A 132 8.87 -10.88 -13.36
C GLU A 132 8.88 -10.92 -11.82
N ASN A 133 8.22 -11.91 -11.22
CA ASN A 133 8.25 -12.10 -9.78
C ASN A 133 9.66 -12.42 -9.27
N GLU A 134 10.37 -13.35 -9.92
CA GLU A 134 11.76 -13.69 -9.57
C GLU A 134 12.70 -12.48 -9.69
N ALA A 135 12.51 -11.65 -10.72
CA ALA A 135 13.27 -10.41 -10.88
C ALA A 135 12.98 -9.41 -9.76
N PHE A 136 11.71 -9.24 -9.37
CA PHE A 136 11.33 -8.40 -8.25
C PHE A 136 11.88 -8.93 -6.92
N ASP A 137 11.76 -10.23 -6.67
CA ASP A 137 12.24 -10.88 -5.45
C ASP A 137 13.74 -10.66 -5.27
N LYS A 138 14.54 -10.78 -6.35
CA LYS A 138 15.97 -10.50 -6.28
C LYS A 138 16.26 -9.07 -5.82
N VAL A 139 15.57 -8.08 -6.40
CA VAL A 139 15.73 -6.67 -6.01
C VAL A 139 15.26 -6.45 -4.57
N TYR A 140 14.15 -7.07 -4.16
CA TYR A 140 13.67 -7.01 -2.78
C TYR A 140 14.71 -7.55 -1.78
N GLN A 141 15.28 -8.73 -2.05
CA GLN A 141 16.30 -9.31 -1.17
C GLN A 141 17.55 -8.43 -1.06
N GLU A 142 17.97 -7.79 -2.15
CA GLU A 142 19.13 -6.89 -2.14
C GLU A 142 18.83 -5.58 -1.40
N LYS A 143 17.69 -4.93 -1.68
CA LYS A 143 17.36 -3.59 -1.15
C LYS A 143 16.80 -3.60 0.26
N MET A 144 16.15 -4.68 0.66
CA MET A 144 15.48 -4.81 1.97
C MET A 144 16.21 -5.79 2.91
N ALA A 145 17.47 -6.12 2.61
CA ALA A 145 18.28 -7.05 3.40
C ALA A 145 18.36 -6.66 4.89
N GLU A 146 18.57 -5.38 5.15
CA GLU A 146 18.71 -4.81 6.51
C GLU A 146 17.38 -4.32 7.09
N SER A 147 16.29 -4.47 6.35
CA SER A 147 14.97 -4.01 6.77
C SER A 147 14.30 -5.03 7.69
N ASP A 148 13.68 -4.49 8.75
CA ASP A 148 12.85 -5.26 9.68
C ASP A 148 11.44 -5.51 9.08
N LEU A 149 11.08 -4.78 8.00
CA LEU A 149 9.89 -5.02 7.23
C LEU A 149 9.99 -6.31 6.40
N LYS A 150 9.41 -7.38 6.94
CA LYS A 150 9.04 -8.57 6.17
C LYS A 150 7.64 -8.40 5.63
N PHE A 151 7.49 -8.52 4.31
CA PHE A 151 6.18 -8.56 3.66
C PHE A 151 5.55 -9.93 3.88
N GLU A 152 4.30 -9.93 4.33
CA GLU A 152 3.44 -11.13 4.40
C GLU A 152 2.44 -11.04 3.25
N TYR A 153 2.11 -12.15 2.59
CA TYR A 153 1.21 -12.17 1.43
C TYR A 153 0.10 -13.21 1.55
#